data_AF-A0A1G6IIX5-F1
#
_entry.id   AF-A0A1G6IIX5-F1
#
_cell.length_a   1.000
_cell.length_b   1.000
_cell.length_c   1.000
_cell.angle_alpha   90.00
_cell.angle_beta   90.00
_cell.angle_gamma   90.00
#
_symmetry.space_group_name_H-M   'P 1'
#
loop_
_entity.id
_entity.type
_entity.pdbx_description
1 polymer ?
#
loop_
_entity_poly.entity_id
_entity_poly.type
_entity_poly.pdbx_seq_one_letter_code
_entity_poly.pdbx_strand_id
1 'polypeptide(L)'
;MSVDAEAEGDDRDLEAELATPEAGQVGVPVDAICVGCGRTRVKRATLEAMDQDPDADPTELEATDCTSFKHVCYPCQGATWWNPIAILTGLLEREQEREAERGE
;
A
#
# COMPACT_ATOMS: atom_id res chain seq x y z
N MET A 1 1.23 3.31 40.90
CA MET A 1 1.63 2.21 39.99
C MET A 1 1.09 2.58 38.63
N SER A 2 1.92 3.28 37.86
CA SER A 2 1.63 3.68 36.48
C SER A 2 1.77 2.44 35.61
N VAL A 3 0.77 2.16 34.78
CA VAL A 3 0.88 1.16 33.73
C VAL A 3 1.16 1.92 32.44
N ASP A 4 2.44 1.98 32.09
CA ASP A 4 2.87 2.35 30.75
C ASP A 4 2.33 1.26 29.82
N ALA A 5 1.32 1.61 29.02
CA ALA A 5 0.83 0.76 27.94
C ALA A 5 1.90 0.79 26.85
N GLU A 6 2.91 -0.07 27.00
CA GLU A 6 3.85 -0.37 25.95
C GLU A 6 3.04 -0.99 24.80
N ALA A 7 2.87 -0.21 23.73
CA ALA A 7 2.37 -0.72 22.47
C ALA A 7 3.26 -1.90 22.10
N GLU A 8 2.71 -3.11 22.13
CA GLU A 8 3.36 -4.35 21.70
C GLU A 8 3.61 -4.23 20.19
N GLY A 9 4.71 -3.57 19.84
CA GLY A 9 5.31 -3.58 18.52
C GLY A 9 5.87 -4.97 18.29
N ASP A 10 5.00 -5.87 17.86
CA ASP A 10 5.23 -6.84 16.79
C ASP A 10 6.69 -6.85 16.29
N ASP A 11 7.42 -7.91 16.68
CA ASP A 11 8.79 -8.26 16.24
C ASP A 11 8.81 -8.65 14.75
N ARG A 12 8.11 -7.90 13.89
CA ARG A 12 8.17 -8.05 12.44
C ARG A 12 9.12 -7.00 11.89
N ASP A 13 10.14 -7.46 11.18
CA ASP A 13 11.05 -6.59 10.44
C ASP A 13 10.30 -6.08 9.19
N LEU A 14 9.42 -5.11 9.40
CA LEU A 14 8.55 -4.55 8.37
C LEU A 14 9.37 -3.97 7.21
N GLU A 15 10.60 -3.51 7.47
CA GLU A 15 11.49 -3.06 6.39
C GLU A 15 11.93 -4.22 5.49
N ALA A 16 12.36 -5.35 6.06
CA ALA A 16 12.67 -6.56 5.32
C ALA A 16 11.44 -7.11 4.60
N GLU A 17 10.26 -7.12 5.24
CA GLU A 17 9.01 -7.56 4.62
C GLU A 17 8.67 -6.69 3.41
N LEU A 18 8.73 -5.35 3.54
CA LEU A 18 8.48 -4.41 2.44
C LEU A 18 9.56 -4.41 1.36
N ALA A 19 10.76 -4.90 1.68
CA ALA A 19 11.86 -5.09 0.73
C ALA A 19 11.76 -6.42 -0.04
N THR A 20 10.88 -7.34 0.39
CA THR A 20 10.64 -8.56 -0.37
C THR A 20 10.12 -8.23 -1.77
N PRO A 21 10.47 -9.05 -2.78
CA PRO A 21 9.93 -8.86 -4.12
C PRO A 21 8.40 -8.97 -4.16
N GLU A 22 7.80 -9.65 -3.19
CA GLU A 22 6.36 -9.93 -3.08
C GLU A 22 5.56 -8.75 -2.53
N ALA A 23 6.16 -7.91 -1.69
CA ALA A 23 5.48 -6.75 -1.08
C ALA A 23 4.96 -5.71 -2.08
N GLY A 24 5.47 -5.71 -3.32
CA GLY A 24 4.96 -4.86 -4.40
C GLY A 24 4.02 -5.55 -5.40
N GLN A 25 3.70 -6.83 -5.18
CA GLN A 25 2.93 -7.65 -6.14
C GLN A 25 1.44 -7.71 -5.82
N VAL A 26 1.06 -7.52 -4.55
CA VAL A 26 -0.32 -7.68 -4.09
C VAL A 26 -0.90 -6.35 -3.62
N GLY A 27 -2.20 -6.15 -3.86
CA GLY A 27 -2.96 -4.99 -3.41
C GLY A 27 -3.33 -4.01 -4.52
N VAL A 28 -3.93 -2.90 -4.09
CA VAL A 28 -4.46 -1.84 -4.93
C VAL A 28 -3.30 -1.07 -5.58
N PRO A 29 -3.24 -0.98 -6.92
CA PRO A 29 -2.25 -0.18 -7.61
C PRO A 29 -2.59 1.31 -7.42
N VAL A 30 -1.66 2.03 -6.82
CA VAL A 30 -1.78 3.47 -6.54
C VAL A 30 -0.56 4.19 -7.10
N ASP A 31 -0.79 5.34 -7.71
CA ASP A 31 0.30 6.29 -7.89
C ASP A 31 0.51 7.01 -6.55
N ALA A 32 1.75 7.03 -6.06
CA ALA A 32 2.07 7.56 -4.77
C ALA A 32 3.37 8.37 -4.79
N ILE A 33 3.42 9.42 -3.97
CA ILE A 33 4.59 10.27 -3.79
C ILE A 33 5.31 9.93 -2.49
N CYS A 34 6.60 9.68 -2.58
CA CYS A 34 7.45 9.48 -1.41
C CYS A 34 7.56 10.78 -0.60
N VAL A 35 7.22 10.74 0.69
CA VAL A 35 7.33 11.91 1.59
C VAL A 35 8.79 12.31 1.83
N GLY A 36 9.73 11.35 1.77
CA GLY A 36 11.15 11.62 1.99
C GLY A 36 11.89 12.28 0.82
N CYS A 37 11.67 11.81 -0.42
CA CYS A 37 12.39 12.31 -1.61
C CYS A 37 11.51 12.93 -2.69
N GLY A 38 10.19 12.99 -2.50
CA GLY A 38 9.25 13.61 -3.44
C GLY A 38 9.08 12.87 -4.77
N ARG A 39 9.64 11.66 -4.92
CA ARG A 39 9.48 10.89 -6.15
C ARG A 39 8.12 10.20 -6.18
N THR A 40 7.46 10.35 -7.31
CA THR A 40 6.24 9.66 -7.67
C THR A 40 6.54 8.29 -8.28
N ARG A 41 5.89 7.23 -7.81
CA ARG A 41 5.98 5.87 -8.34
C ARG A 41 4.66 5.14 -8.10
N VAL A 42 4.32 4.27 -9.05
CA VAL A 42 3.28 3.26 -8.83
C VAL A 42 3.74 2.29 -7.73
N LYS A 43 2.88 2.10 -6.76
CA LYS A 43 2.99 1.16 -5.64
C LYS A 43 1.75 0.29 -5.61
N ARG A 44 1.85 -0.87 -4.96
CA ARG A 44 0.68 -1.63 -4.53
C ARG A 44 0.61 -1.60 -3.01
N ALA A 45 -0.58 -1.37 -2.49
CA ALA A 45 -0.85 -1.32 -1.07
C ALA A 45 -2.17 -2.04 -0.77
N THR A 46 -2.25 -2.69 0.38
CA THR A 46 -3.53 -3.24 0.86
C THR A 46 -4.47 -2.11 1.29
N LEU A 47 -5.77 -2.39 1.29
CA LEU A 47 -6.77 -1.45 1.79
C LEU A 47 -6.50 -1.08 3.25
N GLU A 48 -6.18 -2.07 4.09
CA GLU A 48 -5.79 -1.86 5.49
C GLU A 48 -4.58 -0.93 5.66
N ALA A 49 -3.58 -1.02 4.78
CA ALA A 49 -2.40 -0.16 4.84
C ALA A 49 -2.72 1.32 4.50
N MET A 50 -3.82 1.55 3.80
CA MET A 50 -4.35 2.88 3.44
C MET A 50 -5.51 3.31 4.36
N ASP A 51 -5.68 2.64 5.51
CA ASP A 51 -6.76 2.87 6.49
C ASP A 51 -8.16 2.72 5.89
N GLN A 52 -8.30 1.84 4.89
CA GLN A 52 -9.57 1.50 4.25
C GLN A 52 -10.11 0.17 4.79
N ASP A 53 -11.43 0.00 4.69
CA ASP A 53 -12.08 -1.27 5.01
C ASP A 53 -11.56 -2.38 4.06
N PRO A 54 -11.14 -3.55 4.59
CA PRO A 54 -10.56 -4.62 3.79
C PRO A 54 -11.54 -5.28 2.81
N ASP A 55 -12.85 -5.14 3.07
CA ASP A 55 -13.92 -5.65 2.22
C ASP A 55 -14.49 -4.57 1.29
N ALA A 56 -13.95 -3.34 1.32
CA ALA A 56 -14.34 -2.28 0.40
C ALA A 56 -13.96 -2.61 -1.05
N ASP A 57 -14.78 -2.15 -1.98
CA ASP A 57 -14.47 -2.28 -3.39
C ASP A 57 -13.30 -1.33 -3.77
N PRO A 58 -12.16 -1.87 -4.25
CA PRO A 58 -10.99 -1.05 -4.53
C PRO A 58 -11.13 -0.21 -5.81
N THR A 59 -12.16 -0.45 -6.63
CA THR A 59 -12.44 0.35 -7.83
C THR A 59 -13.25 1.62 -7.52
N GLU A 60 -13.93 1.65 -6.37
CA GLU A 60 -14.64 2.82 -5.86
C GLU A 60 -13.76 3.77 -5.03
N LEU A 61 -12.50 3.40 -4.81
CA LEU A 61 -11.57 4.12 -3.94
C LEU A 61 -11.03 5.39 -4.62
N GLU A 62 -11.08 6.53 -3.92
CA GLU A 62 -10.38 7.75 -4.31
C GLU A 62 -9.13 7.98 -3.47
N ALA A 63 -8.11 8.61 -4.06
CA ALA A 63 -6.83 8.85 -3.38
C ALA A 63 -6.97 9.81 -2.19
N THR A 64 -7.98 10.67 -2.19
CA THR A 64 -8.27 11.63 -1.11
C THR A 64 -8.77 10.97 0.16
N ASP A 65 -9.36 9.78 0.04
CA ASP A 65 -9.89 9.02 1.17
C ASP A 65 -8.83 8.10 1.78
N CYS A 66 -7.71 7.92 1.10
CA CYS A 66 -6.62 7.04 1.51
C CYS A 66 -5.58 7.74 2.39
N THR A 67 -5.11 7.06 3.44
CA THR A 67 -3.99 7.54 4.24
C THR A 67 -2.64 7.18 3.62
N SER A 68 -1.59 7.85 4.10
CA SER A 68 -0.22 7.48 3.77
C SER A 68 0.10 6.07 4.24
N PHE A 69 0.79 5.28 3.41
CA PHE A 69 1.21 3.92 3.73
C PHE A 69 2.74 3.82 3.74
N LYS A 70 3.27 2.80 4.44
CA LYS A 70 4.72 2.58 4.52
C LYS A 70 5.18 1.64 3.41
N HIS A 71 6.20 2.04 2.64
CA HIS A 71 6.79 1.21 1.59
C HIS A 71 8.26 1.59 1.35
N VAL A 72 9.07 0.62 0.92
CA VAL A 72 10.47 0.85 0.48
C VAL A 72 10.58 1.90 -0.62
N CYS A 73 11.54 2.81 -0.44
CA CYS A 73 11.98 3.78 -1.41
C CYS A 73 13.48 3.62 -1.67
N TYR A 74 13.85 3.05 -2.82
CA TYR A 74 15.26 2.85 -3.20
C TYR A 74 16.12 4.13 -3.13
N PRO A 75 15.64 5.31 -3.58
CA PRO A 75 16.38 6.56 -3.41
C PRO A 75 16.64 6.96 -1.94
N CYS A 76 15.68 6.68 -1.06
CA CYS A 76 15.82 6.94 0.38
C CYS A 76 16.58 5.83 1.11
N GLN A 77 16.86 4.70 0.43
CA GLN A 77 17.55 3.52 0.97
C GLN A 77 16.86 2.90 2.19
N GLY A 78 15.52 2.93 2.25
CA GLY A 78 14.78 2.33 3.35
C GLY A 78 13.26 2.41 3.18
N ALA A 79 12.54 1.91 4.18
CA ALA A 79 11.08 2.07 4.28
C ALA A 79 10.70 3.51 4.63
N THR A 80 9.81 4.10 3.84
CA THR A 80 9.35 5.48 4.04
C THR A 80 7.84 5.56 3.85
N TRP A 81 7.27 6.71 4.19
CA TRP A 81 5.86 7.00 3.97
C TRP A 81 5.62 7.45 2.53
N TRP A 82 4.56 6.94 1.94
CA TRP A 82 4.11 7.27 0.60
C TRP A 82 2.68 7.77 0.68
N ASN A 83 2.44 8.95 0.11
CA ASN A 83 1.09 9.52 0.04
C ASN A 83 0.46 9.10 -1.29
N PRO A 84 -0.68 8.40 -1.29
CA PRO A 84 -1.41 8.14 -2.51
C PRO A 84 -1.85 9.47 -3.15
N ILE A 85 -1.70 9.56 -4.46
CA ILE A 85 -2.11 10.73 -5.26
C ILE A 85 -3.13 10.36 -6.34
N ALA A 86 -3.19 9.09 -6.73
CA ALA A 86 -4.23 8.55 -7.61
C ALA A 86 -4.39 7.04 -7.39
N ILE A 87 -5.63 6.55 -7.40
CA ILE A 87 -5.92 5.11 -7.48
C ILE A 87 -5.98 4.73 -8.95
N LEU A 88 -5.26 3.67 -9.35
CA LEU A 88 -5.18 3.23 -10.73
C LEU A 88 -6.29 2.20 -11.03
N THR A 89 -7.55 2.62 -10.86
CA THR A 89 -8.75 1.77 -11.03
C THR A 89 -8.79 1.08 -12.38
N GLY A 90 -8.41 1.76 -13.47
CA GLY A 90 -8.30 1.14 -14.81
C GLY A 90 -7.24 0.03 -14.94
N LEU A 91 -6.32 -0.14 -13.99
CA LEU A 91 -5.47 -1.34 -13.90
C LEU A 91 -6.21 -2.47 -13.18
N LEU A 92 -6.92 -2.17 -12.09
CA LEU A 92 -7.73 -3.11 -11.33
C LEU A 92 -8.84 -3.75 -12.17
N GLU A 93 -9.61 -2.93 -12.89
CA GLU A 93 -10.69 -3.41 -13.77
C GLU A 93 -10.15 -4.45 -14.76
N ARG A 94 -9.02 -4.15 -15.41
CA ARG A 94 -8.36 -5.07 -16.34
C ARG A 94 -7.78 -6.32 -15.68
N GLU A 95 -7.39 -6.25 -14.42
CA GLU A 95 -6.94 -7.42 -13.66
C GLU A 95 -8.12 -8.35 -13.37
N GLN A 96 -9.23 -7.79 -12.89
CA GLN A 96 -10.47 -8.52 -12.60
C GLN A 96 -11.06 -9.18 -13.86
N GLU A 97 -11.09 -8.46 -14.99
CA GLU A 97 -11.53 -9.02 -16.28
C GLU A 97 -10.71 -10.27 -16.65
N ARG A 98 -9.37 -10.20 -16.56
CA ARG A 98 -8.49 -11.34 -16.87
C ARG A 98 -8.67 -12.53 -15.93
N GLU A 99 -8.99 -12.26 -14.66
CA GLU A 99 -9.25 -13.30 -13.67
C GLU A 99 -10.59 -13.99 -13.92
N ALA A 100 -11.63 -13.23 -14.28
CA ALA A 100 -12.91 -13.77 -14.71
C ALA A 100 -12.74 -14.69 -15.93
N GLU A 101 -12.03 -14.25 -16.97
CA GLU A 101 -11.77 -15.02 -18.19
C GLU A 101 -10.94 -16.31 -17.95
N ARG A 102 -10.08 -16.33 -16.92
CA ARG A 102 -9.26 -17.50 -16.57
C ARG A 102 -10.06 -18.57 -15.79
N GLY A 103 -11.11 -18.15 -15.09
CA GLY A 103 -11.96 -19.01 -14.29
C GLY A 103 -13.07 -19.74 -15.08
N GLU A 104 -13.23 -19.41 -16.36
CA GLU A 104 -14.25 -19.98 -17.26
C GLU A 104 -13.76 -21.23 -18.05
#